data_AF-A0A135VTV9-F1
#
_entry.id   AF-A0A135VTV9-F1
#
_cell.length_a   1.000
_cell.length_b   1.000
_cell.length_c   1.000
_cell.angle_alpha   90.00
_cell.angle_beta   90.00
_cell.angle_gamma   90.00
#
_symmetry.space_group_name_H-M   'P 1'
#
loop_
_entity.id
_entity.type
_entity.pdbx_description
1 polymer ?
#
loop_
_entity_poly.entity_id
_entity_poly.type
_entity_poly.pdbx_seq_one_letter_code
_entity_poly.pdbx_strand_id
1 'polypeptide(L)'
;MNDEMKEVSLTGIVSRTMDQYVIISDDGTEYKLSAIMPWEAVPVDFESGDFALHLGKRMTAAGLSDGHTIWRAVLSETSKTKDRE
;
A
#
# COMPACT_ATOMS: atom_id res chain seq x y z
N MET A 1 17.26 -9.86 16.25
CA MET A 1 16.03 -9.11 15.90
C MET A 1 15.74 -9.53 14.48
N ASN A 2 14.81 -10.48 14.30
CA ASN A 2 14.40 -10.88 12.98
C ASN A 2 13.43 -9.81 12.48
N ASP A 3 13.91 -8.93 11.59
CA ASP A 3 13.06 -8.18 10.68
C ASP A 3 12.44 -9.17 9.69
N GLU A 4 11.57 -10.04 10.19
CA GLU A 4 10.78 -10.92 9.36
C GLU A 4 9.71 -10.06 8.73
N MET A 5 9.91 -9.73 7.45
CA MET A 5 8.88 -9.14 6.62
C MET A 5 7.63 -10.02 6.69
N LYS A 6 6.51 -9.44 7.09
CA LYS A 6 5.24 -10.16 7.22
C LYS A 6 4.28 -9.71 6.15
N GLU A 7 3.51 -10.65 5.64
CA GLU A 7 2.36 -10.30 4.83
C GLU A 7 1.37 -9.52 5.68
N VAL A 8 1.03 -8.32 5.20
CA VAL A 8 0.02 -7.46 5.81
C VAL A 8 -1.05 -7.13 4.79
N SER A 9 -2.24 -6.88 5.27
CA SER A 9 -3.36 -6.41 4.48
C SER A 9 -4.14 -5.43 5.33
N LEU A 10 -4.19 -4.17 4.92
CA LEU A 10 -4.85 -3.12 5.68
C LEU A 10 -5.65 -2.22 4.77
N THR A 11 -6.73 -1.68 5.32
CA THR A 11 -7.61 -0.76 4.62
C THR A 11 -7.37 0.64 5.14
N GLY A 12 -7.27 1.59 4.22
CA GLY A 12 -7.00 2.97 4.57
C GLY A 12 -7.22 3.92 3.40
N ILE A 13 -6.96 5.20 3.63
CA ILE A 13 -6.97 6.22 2.59
C ILE A 13 -5.58 6.30 1.98
N VAL A 14 -5.51 6.14 0.66
CA VAL A 14 -4.26 6.33 -0.08
C VAL A 14 -3.99 7.83 -0.18
N SER A 15 -2.83 8.25 0.28
CA SER A 15 -2.37 9.63 0.25
C SER A 15 -0.97 9.71 -0.33
N ARG A 16 -0.53 10.92 -0.62
CA ARG A 16 0.83 11.20 -1.09
C ARG A 16 1.47 12.22 -0.19
N THR A 17 2.58 11.85 0.43
CA THR A 17 3.37 12.73 1.28
C THR A 17 4.67 13.03 0.57
N MET A 18 4.84 14.28 0.13
CA MET A 18 5.95 14.73 -0.72
C MET A 18 6.00 13.92 -2.04
N ASP A 19 6.95 13.00 -2.13
CA ASP A 19 7.20 12.12 -3.28
C ASP A 19 6.96 10.64 -2.97
N GLN A 20 6.37 10.32 -1.82
CA GLN A 20 6.06 8.94 -1.40
C GLN A 20 4.56 8.72 -1.29
N TYR A 21 4.10 7.57 -1.77
CA TYR A 21 2.73 7.11 -1.54
C TYR A 21 2.64 6.50 -0.15
N VAL A 22 1.57 6.83 0.56
CA VAL A 22 1.28 6.29 1.89
C VAL A 22 -0.17 5.85 1.95
N ILE A 23 -0.48 4.90 2.82
CA ILE A 23 -1.83 4.55 3.18
C ILE A 23 -2.02 4.86 4.66
N ILE A 24 -3.08 5.59 4.97
CA ILE A 24 -3.46 5.97 6.33
C ILE A 24 -4.59 5.05 6.74
N SER A 25 -4.30 4.12 7.64
CA SER A 25 -5.27 3.18 8.20
C SER A 25 -6.35 3.92 9.01
N ASP A 26 -7.49 3.28 9.24
CA ASP A 26 -8.57 3.87 10.05
C ASP A 26 -8.18 4.18 11.51
N ASP A 27 -7.18 3.47 12.05
CA ASP A 27 -6.62 3.74 13.37
C ASP A 27 -5.64 4.93 13.39
N GLY A 28 -5.37 5.53 12.23
CA GLY A 28 -4.46 6.66 12.07
C GLY A 28 -2.99 6.27 11.85
N THR A 29 -2.65 4.98 11.81
CA THR A 29 -1.29 4.55 11.46
C THR A 29 -1.03 4.76 9.98
N GLU A 30 0.13 5.34 9.68
CA GLU A 30 0.58 5.60 8.31
C GLU A 30 1.60 4.55 7.88
N TYR A 31 1.36 3.94 6.72
CA TYR A 31 2.28 2.99 6.10
C TYR A 31 2.72 3.49 4.73
N LYS A 32 4.02 3.40 4.44
CA LYS A 32 4.53 3.73 3.10
C LYS A 32 4.17 2.64 2.11
N LEU A 33 3.88 3.00 0.87
CA LEU A 33 3.58 2.07 -0.21
C LEU A 33 4.74 2.05 -1.20
N SER A 34 5.26 0.86 -1.44
CA SER A 34 6.29 0.58 -2.44
C SER A 34 5.83 -0.58 -3.30
N ALA A 35 5.86 -0.41 -4.62
CA ALA A 35 5.51 -1.49 -5.56
C ALA A 35 6.62 -2.55 -5.69
N ILE A 36 7.83 -2.21 -5.29
CA ILE A 36 9.04 -3.05 -5.40
C ILE A 36 9.60 -3.38 -4.05
N MET A 37 10.53 -4.32 -3.96
CA MET A 37 11.34 -4.56 -2.75
C MET A 37 12.53 -3.59 -2.64
N PRO A 38 13.12 -3.35 -1.45
CA PRO A 38 14.23 -2.41 -1.29
C PRO A 38 15.51 -2.85 -2.01
N TRP A 39 15.64 -4.13 -2.35
CA TRP A 39 16.76 -4.70 -3.10
C TRP A 39 16.51 -4.82 -4.60
N GLU A 40 15.33 -4.41 -5.10
CA GLU A 40 15.03 -4.42 -6.53
C GLU A 40 15.47 -3.11 -7.19
N ALA A 41 16.33 -3.23 -8.21
CA ALA A 41 16.79 -2.11 -9.02
C ALA A 41 15.88 -1.94 -10.24
N VAL A 42 14.66 -1.46 -10.02
CA VAL A 42 13.74 -1.08 -11.11
C VAL A 42 13.85 0.42 -11.41
N PRO A 43 13.43 0.87 -12.62
CA PRO A 43 13.29 2.29 -12.90
C PRO A 43 12.32 2.97 -11.91
N VAL A 44 12.56 4.24 -11.60
CA VAL A 44 11.77 5.04 -10.64
C VAL A 44 10.27 5.10 -10.98
N ASP A 45 9.93 4.95 -12.27
CA ASP A 45 8.56 4.94 -12.78
C ASP A 45 7.87 3.57 -12.72
N PHE A 46 8.54 2.53 -12.20
CA PHE A 46 7.98 1.19 -12.11
C PHE A 46 6.81 1.18 -11.09
N GLU A 47 5.60 0.93 -11.60
CA GLU A 47 4.34 0.75 -10.87
C GLU A 47 3.84 1.93 -9.99
N SER A 48 4.59 3.02 -9.88
CA SER A 48 4.13 4.28 -9.24
C SER A 48 2.85 4.86 -9.85
N GLY A 49 2.51 4.46 -11.07
CA GLY A 49 1.28 4.87 -11.76
C GLY A 49 -0.01 4.33 -11.13
N ASP A 50 0.03 3.15 -10.51
CA ASP A 50 -1.17 2.51 -9.97
C ASP A 50 -1.65 3.25 -8.71
N PHE A 51 -0.73 3.54 -7.78
CA PHE A 51 -1.05 4.28 -6.55
C PHE A 51 -1.59 5.69 -6.83
N ALA A 52 -1.07 6.36 -7.87
CA ALA A 52 -1.52 7.69 -8.27
C ALA A 52 -3.02 7.72 -8.64
N LEU A 53 -3.54 6.66 -9.27
CA LEU A 53 -4.95 6.55 -9.68
C LEU A 53 -5.92 6.41 -8.50
N HIS A 54 -5.38 6.05 -7.33
CA HIS A 54 -6.15 5.77 -6.13
C HIS A 54 -5.95 6.81 -5.03
N LEU A 55 -5.23 7.91 -5.29
CA LEU A 55 -5.07 9.01 -4.34
C LEU A 55 -6.41 9.58 -3.87
N GLY A 56 -6.53 9.74 -2.56
CA GLY A 56 -7.75 10.21 -1.89
C GLY A 56 -8.87 9.16 -1.80
N LYS A 57 -8.67 7.95 -2.35
CA LYS A 57 -9.64 6.86 -2.27
C LYS A 57 -9.30 5.92 -1.12
N ARG A 58 -10.35 5.31 -0.58
CA ARG A 58 -10.24 4.23 0.40
C ARG A 58 -9.96 2.92 -0.33
N MET A 59 -8.80 2.34 -0.07
CA MET A 59 -8.33 1.12 -0.72
C MET A 59 -7.84 0.13 0.35
N THR A 60 -7.73 -1.14 -0.02
CA THR A 60 -7.00 -2.14 0.76
C THR A 60 -5.62 -2.30 0.14
N ALA A 61 -4.57 -1.99 0.91
CA ALA A 61 -3.19 -2.28 0.56
C ALA A 61 -2.79 -3.64 1.13
N ALA A 62 -2.30 -4.52 0.27
CA ALA A 62 -1.74 -5.82 0.66
C ALA A 62 -0.31 -5.97 0.13
N GLY A 63 0.58 -6.56 0.94
CA GLY A 63 1.97 -6.75 0.56
C GLY A 63 2.82 -7.22 1.74
N LEU A 64 4.14 -7.10 1.61
CA LEU A 64 5.09 -7.43 2.68
C LEU A 64 5.44 -6.20 3.47
N SER A 65 5.29 -6.22 4.80
CA SER A 65 5.64 -5.10 5.66
C SER A 65 6.77 -5.42 6.62
N ASP A 66 7.70 -4.47 6.72
CA ASP A 66 8.72 -4.38 7.77
C ASP A 66 8.22 -3.60 9.00
N GLY A 67 6.94 -3.21 9.02
CA GLY A 67 6.33 -2.40 10.07
C GLY A 67 6.26 -0.91 9.75
N HIS A 68 7.03 -0.43 8.77
CA HIS A 68 7.02 0.97 8.32
C HIS A 68 6.59 1.12 6.85
N THR A 69 6.95 0.15 6.01
CA THR A 69 6.66 0.18 4.57
C THR A 69 5.99 -1.11 4.14
N ILE A 70 4.97 -1.02 3.31
CA ILE A 70 4.39 -2.15 2.58
C ILE A 70 5.10 -2.21 1.23
N TRP A 71 5.94 -3.22 1.07
CA TRP A 71 6.64 -3.58 -0.14
C TRP A 71 5.80 -4.50 -1.00
N ARG A 72 6.00 -4.42 -2.32
CA ARG A 72 5.13 -5.07 -3.33
C ARG A 72 3.65 -4.82 -3.03
N ALA A 73 3.36 -3.58 -2.64
CA ALA A 73 2.03 -3.17 -2.28
C ALA A 73 1.11 -3.24 -3.50
N VAL A 74 0.01 -3.96 -3.35
CA VAL A 74 -1.08 -4.00 -4.31
C VAL A 74 -2.28 -3.31 -3.69
N LEU A 75 -2.87 -2.36 -4.41
CA LEU A 75 -4.11 -1.72 -4.01
C LEU A 75 -5.28 -2.46 -4.64
N SER A 76 -6.27 -2.80 -3.82
CA SER A 76 -7.54 -3.31 -4.27
C SER A 76 -8.65 -2.42 -3.73
N GLU A 77 -9.65 -2.13 -4.56
CA GLU A 77 -10.84 -1.46 -4.05
C GLU A 77 -11.43 -2.33 -2.94
N THR A 78 -11.90 -1.70 -1.85
CA THR A 78 -12.77 -2.38 -0.90
C THR A 78 -14.09 -2.67 -1.62
N SER A 79 -14.10 -3.69 -2.45
CA SER A 79 -15.31 -4.30 -2.95
C SER A 79 -16.07 -4.75 -1.72
N LYS A 80 -17.02 -3.93 -1.26
CA LYS A 80 -18.18 -4.47 -0.59
C LYS A 80 -18.74 -5.47 -1.58
N THR A 81 -18.47 -6.75 -1.37
CA THR A 81 -19.17 -7.83 -2.05
C THR A 81 -20.65 -7.58 -1.79
N LYS A 82 -21.30 -6.94 -2.75
CA LYS A 82 -22.75 -6.75 -2.79
C LYS A 82 -23.28 -7.80 -3.76
N ASP A 83 -23.17 -9.05 -3.36
CA ASP A 83 -24.06 -10.12 -3.80
C ASP A 83 -24.87 -10.46 -2.53
N ARG A 84 -25.97 -9.75 -2.21
CA ARG A 84 -27.27 -9.69 -2.89
C ARG A 84 -28.00 -11.04 -2.79
N GLU A 85 -28.84 -11.11 -1.75
CA GLU A 85 -30.07 -11.93 -1.54
C GLU A 85 -30.12 -13.38 -2.01
#